data_AF-A0A352Q1A3-F1
#
_entry.id   AF-A0A352Q1A3-F1
#
_cell.length_a   1.000
_cell.length_b   1.000
_cell.length_c   1.000
_cell.angle_alpha   90.00
_cell.angle_beta   90.00
_cell.angle_gamma   90.00
#
_symmetry.space_group_name_H-M   'P 1'
#
loop_
_entity.id
_entity.type
_entity.pdbx_description
1 polymer ?
#
loop_
_entity_poly.entity_id
_entity_poly.type
_entity_poly.pdbx_seq_one_letter_code
_entity_poly.pdbx_strand_id
1 'polypeptide(L)'
;VLMTNRRAGELIDLIIEYRPDIFVTLESDHWWQQQLDTLQTTYPYSVKCPLDNLYGMHVYSKLELLEPQVEFLIEKDVPSMTCKIPLRDQDTVRMHFLHPAPPSPTENEESTERDAELVLIARRVAGQDNPVIVTGDMNDVAWSATTRLFRKVS
;
A
#
# COMPACT_ATOMS: atom_id res chain seq x y z
N VAL A 1 -2.48 -5.86 8.37
CA VAL A 1 -3.08 -6.38 9.63
C VAL A 1 -4.31 -7.18 9.24
N LEU A 2 -4.91 -7.96 10.13
CA LEU A 2 -6.25 -8.51 9.84
C LEU A 2 -7.29 -7.57 10.45
N MET A 3 -8.31 -7.21 9.69
CA MET A 3 -9.31 -6.23 10.12
C MET A 3 -9.91 -6.56 11.49
N THR A 4 -10.27 -7.80 11.77
CA THR A 4 -10.90 -8.22 13.03
C THR A 4 -9.94 -8.33 14.22
N ASN A 5 -8.63 -8.26 13.99
CA ASN A 5 -7.65 -8.28 15.07
C ASN A 5 -7.73 -6.96 15.86
N ARG A 6 -7.81 -7.06 17.18
CA ARG A 6 -7.90 -5.91 18.10
C ARG A 6 -6.65 -5.74 18.98
N ARG A 7 -5.57 -6.45 18.68
CA ARG A 7 -4.29 -6.39 19.41
C ARG A 7 -3.37 -5.32 18.82
N ALA A 8 -3.86 -4.08 18.76
CA ALA A 8 -3.11 -2.97 18.18
C ALA A 8 -1.85 -2.59 19.00
N GLY A 9 -1.89 -2.79 20.31
CA GLY A 9 -0.74 -2.54 21.19
C GLY A 9 0.51 -3.34 20.77
N GLU A 10 0.36 -4.62 20.43
CA GLU A 10 1.48 -5.45 19.97
C GLU A 10 2.12 -4.91 18.69
N LEU A 11 1.31 -4.42 17.74
CA LEU A 11 1.83 -3.80 16.52
C LEU A 11 2.52 -2.46 16.82
N ILE A 12 1.92 -1.64 17.68
CA ILE A 12 2.48 -0.35 18.09
C ILE A 12 3.84 -0.56 18.76
N ASP A 13 3.97 -1.56 19.64
CA ASP A 13 5.23 -1.90 20.30
C ASP A 13 6.31 -2.28 19.27
N LEU A 14 5.98 -3.08 18.26
CA LEU A 14 6.90 -3.40 17.16
C LEU A 14 7.31 -2.14 16.37
N ILE A 15 6.37 -1.25 16.08
CA ILE A 15 6.68 0.01 15.36
C ILE A 15 7.62 0.88 16.19
N ILE A 16 7.40 0.98 17.50
CA ILE A 16 8.25 1.72 18.43
C ILE A 16 9.64 1.09 18.53
N GLU A 17 9.73 -0.24 18.56
CA GLU A 17 11.00 -0.98 18.64
C GLU A 17 11.83 -0.80 17.36
N TYR A 18 11.25 -1.14 16.21
CA TYR A 18 11.98 -1.16 14.93
C TYR A 18 12.10 0.22 14.28
N ARG A 19 11.27 1.19 14.68
CA ARG A 19 11.29 2.59 14.22
C ARG A 19 11.40 2.71 12.70
N PRO A 20 10.51 2.09 11.90
CA PRO A 20 10.56 2.24 10.44
C PRO A 20 10.45 3.71 10.03
N ASP A 21 11.00 4.08 8.86
CA ASP A 21 10.79 5.42 8.30
C ASP A 21 9.37 5.59 7.75
N ILE A 22 8.85 4.52 7.14
CA ILE A 22 7.49 4.41 6.60
C ILE A 22 6.93 3.04 7.00
N PHE A 23 5.69 3.00 7.47
CA PHE A 23 4.97 1.74 7.64
C PHE A 23 3.58 1.82 7.00
N VAL A 24 3.08 0.65 6.60
CA VAL A 24 1.81 0.50 5.90
C VAL A 24 1.00 -0.58 6.60
N THR A 25 -0.29 -0.31 6.81
CA THR A 25 -1.24 -1.31 7.26
C THR A 25 -2.29 -1.54 6.19
N LEU A 26 -2.49 -2.80 5.83
CA LEU A 26 -3.55 -3.29 4.94
C LEU A 26 -4.66 -3.95 5.78
N GLU A 27 -5.85 -4.10 5.20
CA GLU A 27 -7.07 -4.60 5.85
C GLU A 27 -7.40 -3.89 7.17
N SER A 28 -7.33 -2.56 7.16
CA SER A 28 -7.47 -1.72 8.35
C SER A 28 -8.66 -0.77 8.24
N ASP A 29 -9.51 -0.81 9.27
CA ASP A 29 -10.73 -0.01 9.39
C ASP A 29 -10.50 1.28 10.20
N HIS A 30 -11.58 2.01 10.50
CA HIS A 30 -11.53 3.20 11.34
C HIS A 30 -11.08 2.92 12.77
N TRP A 31 -11.36 1.74 13.30
CA TRP A 31 -10.91 1.36 14.65
C TRP A 31 -9.38 1.27 14.68
N TRP A 32 -8.78 0.63 13.67
CA TRP A 32 -7.33 0.59 13.50
C TRP A 32 -6.73 1.98 13.34
N GLN A 33 -7.38 2.87 12.56
CA GLN A 33 -6.92 4.25 12.44
C GLN A 33 -6.82 4.94 13.80
N GLN A 34 -7.86 4.83 14.65
CA GLN A 34 -7.88 5.45 15.97
C GLN A 34 -6.74 4.96 16.86
N GLN A 35 -6.38 3.67 16.79
CA GLN A 35 -5.26 3.13 17.56
C GLN A 35 -3.91 3.63 17.03
N LEU A 36 -3.73 3.63 15.70
CA LEU A 36 -2.48 4.02 15.05
C LEU A 36 -2.23 5.53 15.08
N ASP A 37 -3.28 6.36 15.19
CA ASP A 37 -3.18 7.82 15.28
C ASP A 37 -2.40 8.29 16.51
N THR A 38 -2.26 7.44 17.53
CA THR A 38 -1.36 7.68 18.67
C THR A 38 0.11 7.87 18.28
N LEU A 39 0.51 7.38 17.10
CA LEU A 39 1.88 7.47 16.58
C LEU A 39 2.13 8.75 15.76
N GLN A 40 1.13 9.62 15.54
CA GLN A 40 1.26 10.80 14.67
C GLN A 40 2.32 11.80 15.11
N THR A 41 2.65 11.87 16.40
CA THR A 41 3.76 12.72 16.87
C THR A 41 5.11 12.25 16.31
N THR A 42 5.28 10.93 16.15
CA THR A 42 6.51 10.32 15.60
C THR A 42 6.44 10.19 14.07
N TYR A 43 5.24 9.99 13.53
CA TYR A 43 4.95 9.82 12.10
C TYR A 43 3.98 10.92 11.63
N PRO A 44 4.48 12.16 11.43
CA PRO A 44 3.62 13.32 11.18
C PRO A 44 2.95 13.32 9.80
N TYR A 45 3.44 12.52 8.85
CA TYR A 45 2.88 12.43 7.51
C TYR A 45 2.12 11.13 7.32
N SER A 46 0.94 11.20 6.72
CA SER A 46 0.12 10.02 6.51
C SER A 46 -0.83 10.13 5.32
N VAL A 47 -1.13 8.99 4.70
CA VAL A 47 -2.25 8.80 3.76
C VAL A 47 -3.15 7.73 4.34
N LYS A 48 -4.46 7.98 4.40
CA LYS A 48 -5.40 7.11 5.12
C LYS A 48 -6.65 6.89 4.28
N CYS A 49 -7.03 5.64 4.13
CA CYS A 49 -8.29 5.22 3.51
C CYS A 49 -8.81 4.02 4.31
N PRO A 50 -9.30 4.23 5.55
CA PRO A 50 -9.94 3.18 6.31
C PRO A 50 -11.24 2.76 5.60
N LEU A 51 -11.45 1.45 5.47
CA LEU A 51 -12.65 0.87 4.89
C LEU A 51 -13.07 -0.35 5.70
N ASP A 52 -14.37 -0.62 5.75
CA ASP A 52 -14.97 -1.77 6.46
C ASP A 52 -15.25 -2.95 5.50
N ASN A 53 -14.35 -3.15 4.53
CA ASN A 53 -14.47 -4.14 3.45
C ASN A 53 -13.18 -4.93 3.19
N LEU A 54 -12.30 -5.06 4.19
CA LEU A 54 -10.96 -5.69 4.09
C LEU A 54 -9.94 -4.97 3.19
N TYR A 55 -10.29 -3.91 2.46
CA TYR A 55 -9.34 -3.21 1.59
C TYR A 55 -8.83 -1.88 2.15
N GLY A 56 -9.29 -1.51 3.35
CA GLY A 56 -8.84 -0.27 4.00
C GLY A 56 -7.35 -0.27 4.28
N MET A 57 -6.68 0.85 4.02
CA MET A 57 -5.23 0.95 4.18
C MET A 57 -4.76 2.30 4.73
N HIS A 58 -3.59 2.28 5.37
CA HIS A 58 -2.95 3.46 5.93
C HIS A 58 -1.46 3.43 5.64
N VAL A 59 -0.89 4.58 5.29
CA VAL A 59 0.55 4.83 5.19
C VAL A 59 0.90 5.89 6.22
N TYR A 60 1.86 5.60 7.10
CA TYR A 60 2.40 6.55 8.07
C TYR A 60 3.90 6.70 7.83
N SER A 61 4.39 7.94 7.88
CA SER A 61 5.75 8.27 7.48
C SER A 61 6.36 9.36 8.37
N LYS A 62 7.65 9.19 8.66
CA LYS A 62 8.51 10.24 9.23
C LYS A 62 8.94 11.26 8.18
N LEU A 63 9.02 10.82 6.93
CA LEU A 63 9.41 11.60 5.77
C LEU A 63 8.19 12.25 5.14
N GLU A 64 8.36 13.45 4.58
CA GLU A 64 7.29 14.13 3.88
C GLU A 64 6.77 13.29 2.69
N LEU A 65 5.44 13.18 2.60
CA LEU A 65 4.77 12.52 1.49
C LEU A 65 4.36 13.58 0.47
N LEU A 66 5.11 13.70 -0.62
CA LEU A 66 4.81 14.66 -1.69
C LEU A 66 3.80 14.04 -2.66
N GLU A 67 2.86 14.85 -3.13
CA GLU A 67 1.79 14.44 -4.05
C GLU A 67 1.10 13.12 -3.65
N PRO A 68 0.64 12.97 -2.39
CA PRO A 68 -0.05 11.75 -1.98
C PRO A 68 -1.38 11.62 -2.72
N GLN A 69 -1.65 10.44 -3.26
CA GLN A 69 -2.88 10.11 -3.96
C GLN A 69 -3.46 8.79 -3.44
N VAL A 70 -4.77 8.76 -3.29
CA VAL A 70 -5.56 7.53 -3.13
C VAL A 70 -6.34 7.36 -4.43
N GLU A 71 -6.08 6.27 -5.14
CA GLU A 71 -6.71 5.94 -6.41
C GLU A 71 -7.50 4.63 -6.25
N PHE A 72 -8.54 4.48 -7.07
CA PHE A 72 -9.32 3.25 -7.18
C PHE A 72 -9.16 2.76 -8.62
N LEU A 73 -8.07 2.04 -8.87
CA LEU A 73 -7.51 1.86 -10.21
C LEU A 73 -8.36 0.94 -11.09
N ILE A 74 -8.87 -0.14 -10.50
CA ILE A 74 -9.66 -1.16 -11.17
C ILE A 74 -11.05 -1.25 -10.53
N GLU A 75 -11.09 -1.46 -9.21
CA GLU A 75 -12.32 -1.61 -8.43
C GLU A 75 -12.58 -0.37 -7.57
N LYS A 76 -13.85 0.01 -7.39
CA LYS A 76 -14.25 1.31 -6.79
C LYS A 76 -14.05 1.38 -5.27
N ASP A 77 -13.82 0.24 -4.64
CA ASP A 77 -13.74 0.05 -3.20
C ASP A 77 -12.45 -0.68 -2.79
N VAL A 78 -11.52 -0.88 -3.74
CA VAL A 78 -10.16 -1.36 -3.51
C VAL A 78 -9.19 -0.20 -3.80
N PRO A 79 -8.63 0.44 -2.75
CA PRO A 79 -7.74 1.57 -2.94
C PRO A 79 -6.31 1.12 -3.25
N SER A 80 -5.63 1.93 -4.06
CA SER A 80 -4.18 1.92 -4.25
C SER A 80 -3.64 3.29 -3.84
N MET A 81 -2.49 3.36 -3.17
CA MET A 81 -1.91 4.63 -2.74
C MET A 81 -0.59 4.92 -3.43
N THR A 82 -0.38 6.17 -3.82
CA THR A 82 0.89 6.61 -4.42
C THR A 82 1.38 7.90 -3.78
N CYS A 83 2.69 8.08 -3.71
CA CYS A 83 3.32 9.32 -3.28
C CYS A 83 4.76 9.42 -3.80
N LYS A 84 5.40 10.57 -3.63
CA LYS A 84 6.86 10.72 -3.78
C LYS A 84 7.47 10.96 -2.40
N ILE A 85 8.62 10.33 -2.16
CA ILE A 85 9.45 10.56 -0.97
C ILE A 85 10.70 11.33 -1.39
N PRO A 86 10.97 12.52 -0.83
CA PRO A 86 12.20 13.24 -1.12
C PRO A 86 13.41 12.50 -0.55
N LEU A 87 14.45 12.35 -1.36
CA LEU A 87 15.78 11.92 -0.93
C LEU A 87 16.68 13.13 -0.69
N ARG A 88 17.89 12.87 -0.21
CA ARG A 88 18.95 13.89 -0.20
C ARG A 88 19.27 14.26 -1.65
N ASP A 89 19.50 15.54 -1.92
CA ASP A 89 19.89 16.09 -3.23
C ASP A 89 18.78 16.24 -4.31
N GLN A 90 17.56 16.63 -3.93
CA GLN A 90 16.41 16.94 -4.82
C GLN A 90 15.81 15.75 -5.58
N ASP A 91 16.42 14.56 -5.49
CA ASP A 91 15.84 13.33 -6.02
C ASP A 91 14.61 12.88 -5.23
N THR A 92 13.74 12.10 -5.87
CA THR A 92 12.56 11.52 -5.22
C THR A 92 12.43 10.04 -5.54
N VAL A 93 11.96 9.25 -4.57
CA VAL A 93 11.49 7.88 -4.81
C VAL A 93 10.00 7.91 -5.00
N ARG A 94 9.51 7.38 -6.12
CA ARG A 94 8.08 7.14 -6.32
C ARG A 94 7.67 5.88 -5.58
N MET A 95 6.63 5.96 -4.78
CA MET A 95 6.07 4.82 -4.05
C MET A 95 4.68 4.47 -4.55
N HIS A 96 4.42 3.17 -4.71
CA HIS A 96 3.11 2.58 -4.97
C HIS A 96 2.83 1.52 -3.90
N PHE A 97 1.73 1.69 -3.18
CA PHE A 97 1.24 0.76 -2.15
C PHE A 97 -0.04 0.09 -2.67
N LEU A 98 -0.01 -1.24 -2.80
CA LEU A 98 -1.05 -2.02 -3.46
C LEU A 98 -1.66 -3.05 -2.52
N HIS A 99 -2.95 -3.31 -2.70
CA HIS A 99 -3.65 -4.44 -2.09
C HIS A 99 -4.83 -4.88 -2.96
N PRO A 100 -4.57 -5.36 -4.19
CA PRO A 100 -5.64 -5.79 -5.09
C PRO A 100 -6.40 -6.98 -4.50
N ALA A 101 -7.69 -7.10 -4.82
CA ALA A 101 -8.52 -8.21 -4.38
C ALA A 101 -8.01 -9.56 -4.92
N PRO A 102 -7.94 -10.62 -4.10
CA PRO A 102 -7.55 -11.94 -4.57
C PRO A 102 -8.66 -12.58 -5.41
N PRO A 103 -8.31 -13.53 -6.29
CA PRO A 103 -9.30 -14.48 -6.79
C PRO A 103 -9.78 -15.36 -5.62
N SER A 104 -11.01 -15.15 -5.17
CA SER A 104 -11.65 -15.88 -4.08
C SER A 104 -13.16 -15.95 -4.32
N PRO A 105 -13.83 -17.06 -3.97
CA PRO A 105 -15.29 -17.18 -4.11
C PRO A 105 -16.11 -16.07 -3.44
N THR A 106 -15.53 -15.38 -2.46
CA THR A 106 -16.18 -14.27 -1.74
C THR A 106 -15.78 -12.88 -2.21
N GLU A 107 -14.70 -12.77 -3.01
CA GLU A 107 -14.14 -11.50 -3.47
C GLU A 107 -14.30 -11.40 -5.00
N ASN A 108 -13.38 -12.01 -5.76
CA ASN A 108 -13.45 -12.11 -7.22
C ASN A 108 -13.43 -13.56 -7.70
N GLU A 109 -14.30 -13.92 -8.65
CA GLU A 109 -14.32 -15.27 -9.24
C GLU A 109 -13.01 -15.59 -9.99
N GLU A 110 -12.38 -14.58 -10.58
CA GLU A 110 -11.19 -14.69 -11.42
C GLU A 110 -10.08 -13.73 -10.96
N SER A 111 -8.88 -13.89 -11.52
CA SER A 111 -7.72 -13.05 -11.21
C SER A 111 -7.58 -11.80 -12.09
N THR A 112 -8.55 -11.54 -12.96
CA THR A 112 -8.48 -10.53 -14.03
C THR A 112 -8.21 -9.14 -13.48
N GLU A 113 -8.93 -8.74 -12.44
CA GLU A 113 -8.89 -7.41 -11.82
C GLU A 113 -7.52 -7.15 -11.18
N ARG A 114 -7.06 -8.09 -10.35
CA ARG A 114 -5.72 -8.09 -9.75
C ARG A 114 -4.62 -7.98 -10.80
N ASP A 115 -4.71 -8.80 -11.85
CA ASP A 115 -3.69 -8.85 -12.90
C ASP A 115 -3.68 -7.56 -13.72
N ALA A 116 -4.86 -6.98 -13.99
CA ALA A 116 -4.99 -5.69 -14.64
C ALA A 116 -4.36 -4.55 -13.82
N GLU A 117 -4.54 -4.54 -12.50
CA GLU A 117 -3.91 -3.55 -11.62
C GLU A 117 -2.38 -3.66 -11.67
N LEU A 118 -1.83 -4.87 -11.55
CA LEU A 118 -0.38 -5.10 -11.61
C LEU A 118 0.20 -4.67 -12.97
N VAL A 119 -0.46 -5.01 -14.08
CA VAL A 119 -0.02 -4.60 -15.43
C VAL A 119 -0.12 -3.07 -15.61
N LEU A 120 -1.16 -2.44 -15.09
CA LEU A 120 -1.33 -0.99 -15.12
C LEU A 120 -0.18 -0.29 -14.38
N ILE A 121 0.14 -0.75 -13.16
CA ILE A 121 1.27 -0.22 -12.39
C ILE A 121 2.58 -0.46 -13.13
N ALA A 122 2.83 -1.67 -13.65
CA ALA A 122 4.03 -1.98 -14.42
C ALA A 122 4.24 -0.97 -15.57
N ARG A 123 3.18 -0.65 -16.32
CA ARG A 123 3.22 0.35 -17.40
C ARG A 123 3.45 1.78 -16.89
N ARG A 124 2.87 2.15 -15.75
CA ARG A 124 3.07 3.48 -15.14
C ARG A 124 4.51 3.68 -14.66
N VAL A 125 5.20 2.61 -14.27
CA VAL A 125 6.57 2.68 -13.74
C VAL A 125 7.65 2.54 -14.83
N ALA A 126 7.38 1.81 -15.91
CA ALA A 126 8.33 1.55 -16.99
C ALA A 126 8.89 2.80 -17.71
N GLY A 127 8.21 3.94 -17.58
CA GLY A 127 8.61 5.21 -18.19
C GLY A 127 9.09 6.27 -17.20
N GLN A 128 9.36 5.92 -15.94
CA GLN A 128 9.82 6.88 -14.94
C GLN A 128 11.35 6.82 -14.79
N ASP A 129 11.98 7.99 -14.83
CA ASP A 129 13.43 8.13 -14.62
C ASP A 129 13.82 8.08 -13.13
N ASN A 130 12.86 8.35 -12.24
CA ASN A 130 13.08 8.33 -10.79
C ASN A 130 13.01 6.90 -10.24
N PRO A 131 13.76 6.57 -9.18
CA PRO A 131 13.63 5.27 -8.51
C PRO A 131 12.20 5.01 -8.06
N VAL A 132 11.71 3.78 -8.30
CA VAL A 132 10.35 3.36 -7.95
C VAL A 132 10.40 2.21 -6.94
N ILE A 133 9.54 2.28 -5.92
CA ILE A 133 9.21 1.17 -5.04
C ILE A 133 7.72 0.83 -5.20
N VAL A 134 7.43 -0.43 -5.51
CA VAL A 134 6.08 -1.00 -5.50
C VAL A 134 6.02 -2.04 -4.39
N THR A 135 5.09 -1.88 -3.45
CA THR A 135 5.00 -2.74 -2.25
C THR A 135 3.56 -2.89 -1.77
N GLY A 136 3.33 -3.84 -0.87
CA GLY A 136 2.02 -4.21 -0.36
C GLY A 136 1.78 -5.71 -0.44
N ASP A 137 0.53 -6.11 -0.28
CA ASP A 137 0.10 -7.50 -0.48
C ASP A 137 -0.55 -7.61 -1.85
N MET A 138 0.19 -8.13 -2.82
CA MET A 138 -0.25 -8.23 -4.21
C MET A 138 -1.31 -9.32 -4.44
N ASN A 139 -1.65 -10.14 -3.42
CA ASN A 139 -2.55 -11.27 -3.57
C ASN A 139 -2.19 -12.21 -4.75
N ASP A 140 -0.90 -12.29 -5.07
CA ASP A 140 -0.32 -13.07 -6.15
C ASP A 140 0.91 -13.83 -5.65
N VAL A 141 1.29 -14.90 -6.35
CA VAL A 141 2.44 -15.73 -6.01
C VAL A 141 3.65 -15.35 -6.85
N ALA A 142 4.84 -15.37 -6.25
CA ALA A 142 6.08 -14.90 -6.88
C ALA A 142 6.46 -15.61 -8.20
N TRP A 143 5.88 -16.78 -8.50
CA TRP A 143 6.12 -17.55 -9.72
C TRP A 143 5.00 -17.43 -10.77
N SER A 144 3.98 -16.61 -10.54
CA SER A 144 2.87 -16.41 -11.47
C SER A 144 3.33 -15.80 -12.81
N ALA A 145 2.52 -15.98 -13.85
CA ALA A 145 2.77 -15.34 -15.15
C ALA A 145 2.70 -13.81 -15.04
N THR A 146 1.83 -13.29 -14.18
CA THR A 146 1.57 -11.86 -13.98
C THR A 146 2.73 -11.17 -13.27
N THR A 147 3.29 -11.77 -12.23
CA THR A 147 4.51 -11.29 -11.58
C THR A 147 5.71 -11.31 -12.55
N ARG A 148 5.82 -12.33 -13.41
CA ARG A 148 6.85 -12.38 -14.46
C ARG A 148 6.65 -11.30 -15.51
N LEU A 149 5.41 -11.02 -15.89
CA LEU A 149 5.07 -9.96 -16.84
C LEU A 149 5.38 -8.58 -16.26
N PHE A 150 5.01 -8.33 -15.00
CA PHE A 150 5.34 -7.11 -14.27
C PHE A 150 6.85 -6.82 -14.40
N ARG A 151 7.68 -7.79 -13.99
CA ARG A 151 9.15 -7.70 -14.08
C ARG A 151 9.72 -7.52 -15.48
N LYS A 152 8.99 -7.89 -16.53
CA LYS A 152 9.43 -7.77 -17.92
C LYS A 152 9.08 -6.39 -18.49
N VAL A 153 7.99 -5.80 -18.03
CA VAL A 153 7.48 -4.52 -18.50
C VAL A 153 8.09 -3.36 -17.72
N SER A 154 8.35 -3.55 -16.41
CA SER A 154 8.96 -2.56 -15.51
C SER A 154 10.48 -2.62 -15.51
#